data_AF-H0EMB8-F1
#
_entry.id   AF-H0EMB8-F1
#
_cell.length_a   1.000
_cell.length_b   1.000
_cell.length_c   1.000
_cell.angle_alpha   90.00
_cell.angle_beta   90.00
_cell.angle_gamma   90.00
#
_symmetry.space_group_name_H-M   'P 1'
#
loop_
_entity.id
_entity.type
_entity.pdbx_description
1 polymer ?
#
loop_
_entity_poly.entity_id
_entity_poly.type
_entity_poly.pdbx_seq_one_letter_code
_entity_poly.pdbx_strand_id
1 'polypeptide(L)'
;MDPETIPGFSVVWSDSFSGSSIDSSKWTTYTGSVYNKEQQKYTTSSSNCALSGSGTLLITPQKDSSGAWTSCKLESKPAFAADAGGQIIVQSRFKLGRPGAQLQGIWPAFWSLGQVMREGVGWPQCGEIDTFENINGSPLGLGTIHCGAAS
;
A
#
# COMPACT_ATOMS: atom_id res chain seq x y z
N MET A 1 -8.87 -14.27 -4.72
CA MET A 1 -8.11 -15.41 -5.29
C MET A 1 -7.13 -15.89 -4.24
N ASP A 2 -6.79 -17.17 -4.26
CA ASP A 2 -5.79 -17.72 -3.36
C ASP A 2 -4.39 -17.20 -3.74
N PRO A 3 -3.48 -17.06 -2.78
CA PRO A 3 -2.10 -16.66 -3.03
C PRO A 3 -1.39 -17.66 -3.96
N GLU A 4 -0.46 -17.16 -4.78
CA GLU A 4 0.36 -18.00 -5.65
C GLU A 4 1.24 -18.94 -4.79
N THR A 5 1.27 -20.22 -5.17
CA THR A 5 2.13 -21.21 -4.52
C THR A 5 3.53 -21.14 -5.13
N ILE A 6 4.53 -20.81 -4.31
CA ILE A 6 5.93 -20.73 -4.73
C ILE A 6 6.67 -21.93 -4.16
N PRO A 7 7.31 -22.79 -4.99
CA PRO A 7 8.07 -23.94 -4.50
C PRO A 7 9.12 -23.53 -3.45
N GLY A 8 9.14 -24.23 -2.31
CA GLY A 8 10.04 -23.93 -1.20
C GLY A 8 9.56 -22.85 -0.23
N PHE A 9 8.40 -22.24 -0.48
CA PHE A 9 7.78 -21.25 0.41
C PHE A 9 6.42 -21.75 0.93
N SER A 10 6.06 -21.30 2.13
CA SER A 10 4.72 -21.44 2.69
C SER A 10 4.07 -20.07 2.86
N VAL A 11 2.75 -20.01 2.71
CA VAL A 11 1.98 -18.79 2.94
C VAL A 11 1.85 -18.58 4.45
N VAL A 12 2.52 -17.56 4.98
CA VAL A 12 2.44 -17.18 6.40
C VAL A 12 1.32 -16.19 6.68
N TRP A 13 0.91 -15.42 5.67
CA TRP A 13 -0.16 -14.44 5.76
C TRP A 13 -0.69 -14.08 4.37
N SER A 14 -1.99 -13.85 4.26
CA SER A 14 -2.61 -13.37 3.02
C SER A 14 -3.95 -12.70 3.29
N ASP A 15 -4.34 -11.80 2.39
CA ASP A 15 -5.71 -11.32 2.27
C ASP A 15 -6.16 -11.32 0.81
N SER A 16 -7.26 -12.02 0.54
CA SER A 16 -7.86 -12.10 -0.80
C SER A 16 -9.00 -11.11 -0.98
N PHE A 17 -9.30 -10.30 0.06
CA PHE A 17 -10.34 -9.28 0.08
C PHE A 17 -11.73 -9.80 -0.29
N SER A 18 -12.03 -11.06 0.07
CA SER A 18 -13.30 -11.75 -0.24
C SER A 18 -14.44 -11.44 0.73
N GLY A 19 -14.16 -10.74 1.83
CA GLY A 19 -15.17 -10.33 2.81
C GLY A 19 -16.12 -9.24 2.30
N SER A 20 -17.09 -8.88 3.14
CA SER A 20 -18.01 -7.75 2.90
C SER A 20 -17.43 -6.40 3.35
N SER A 21 -16.36 -6.41 4.14
CA SER A 21 -15.63 -5.23 4.60
C SER A 21 -14.14 -5.56 4.78
N ILE A 22 -13.32 -4.52 4.85
CA ILE A 22 -11.88 -4.64 5.14
C ILE A 22 -11.72 -5.30 6.52
N ASP A 23 -10.95 -6.38 6.57
CA ASP A 23 -10.71 -7.13 7.80
C ASP A 23 -9.86 -6.29 8.77
N SER A 24 -10.51 -5.73 9.78
CA SER A 24 -9.86 -4.89 10.79
C SER A 24 -8.95 -5.68 11.73
N SER A 25 -8.95 -7.02 11.70
CA SER A 25 -7.93 -7.82 12.40
C SER A 25 -6.61 -7.83 11.62
N LYS A 26 -6.65 -7.58 10.31
CA LYS A 26 -5.48 -7.59 9.42
C LYS A 26 -4.97 -6.21 9.08
N TRP A 27 -5.86 -5.23 8.94
CA TRP A 27 -5.52 -3.91 8.41
C TRP A 27 -5.90 -2.76 9.35
N THR A 28 -5.13 -1.69 9.26
CA THR A 28 -5.45 -0.38 9.80
C THR A 28 -5.61 0.60 8.64
N THR A 29 -6.73 1.32 8.59
CA THR A 29 -6.86 2.46 7.66
C THR A 29 -6.12 3.66 8.24
N TYR A 30 -5.11 4.14 7.53
CA TYR A 30 -4.32 5.30 7.93
C TYR A 30 -5.07 6.59 7.60
N THR A 31 -5.22 7.48 8.57
CA THR A 31 -5.90 8.79 8.42
C THR A 31 -5.05 9.97 8.89
N GLY A 32 -3.74 9.73 9.09
CA GLY A 32 -2.79 10.74 9.51
C GLY A 32 -2.32 11.65 8.37
N SER A 33 -1.18 12.29 8.60
CA SER A 33 -0.57 13.27 7.70
C SER A 33 -0.04 12.66 6.41
N VAL A 34 0.10 13.50 5.38
CA VAL A 34 0.87 13.21 4.18
C VAL A 34 2.32 13.69 4.35
N TYR A 35 3.25 13.08 3.60
CA TYR A 35 4.69 13.34 3.79
C TYR A 35 5.35 13.98 2.56
N ASN A 36 4.83 13.77 1.35
CA ASN A 36 5.49 14.20 0.11
C ASN A 36 4.80 15.38 -0.59
N LYS A 37 4.27 16.34 0.19
CA LYS A 37 3.41 17.44 -0.33
C LYS A 37 2.21 16.93 -1.15
N GLU A 38 1.77 15.72 -0.85
CA GLU A 38 0.62 15.10 -1.47
C GLU A 38 -0.65 15.91 -1.13
N GLN A 39 -1.65 15.86 -2.02
CA GLN A 39 -2.82 16.76 -1.93
C GLN A 39 -4.03 16.10 -1.28
N GLN A 40 -4.01 14.78 -1.09
CA GLN A 40 -5.14 14.05 -0.55
C GLN A 40 -5.17 14.05 0.98
N LYS A 41 -6.38 13.97 1.52
CA LYS A 41 -6.62 13.46 2.87
C LYS A 41 -6.96 11.98 2.81
N TYR A 42 -6.26 11.14 3.58
CA TYR A 42 -6.66 9.74 3.71
C TYR A 42 -7.89 9.61 4.63
N THR A 43 -8.86 8.78 4.23
CA THR A 43 -10.13 8.64 4.95
C THR A 43 -10.52 7.18 5.15
N THR A 44 -11.50 6.95 6.04
CA THR A 44 -12.18 5.66 6.22
C THR A 44 -13.46 5.53 5.39
N SER A 45 -13.75 6.50 4.51
CA SER A 45 -14.96 6.50 3.69
C SER A 45 -14.96 5.31 2.73
N SER A 46 -16.11 4.65 2.58
CA SER A 46 -16.31 3.61 1.57
C SER A 46 -16.20 4.15 0.13
N SER A 47 -16.27 5.46 -0.08
CA SER A 47 -15.97 6.07 -1.38
C SER A 47 -14.49 6.02 -1.74
N ASN A 48 -13.60 5.84 -0.75
CA ASN A 48 -12.15 5.72 -0.95
C ASN A 48 -11.64 4.31 -0.70
N CYS A 49 -12.11 3.64 0.36
CA CYS A 49 -11.69 2.31 0.80
C CYS A 49 -12.89 1.34 0.77
N ALA A 50 -13.01 0.49 -0.25
CA ALA A 50 -14.11 -0.48 -0.33
C ALA A 50 -13.65 -1.85 -0.81
N LEU A 51 -14.46 -2.87 -0.53
CA LEU A 51 -14.33 -4.16 -1.20
C LEU A 51 -15.34 -4.22 -2.34
N SER A 52 -14.96 -4.80 -3.47
CA SER A 52 -15.84 -4.96 -4.64
C SER A 52 -16.99 -5.95 -4.43
N GLY A 53 -16.96 -6.71 -3.32
CA GLY A 53 -17.82 -7.88 -3.11
C GLY A 53 -17.41 -9.11 -3.92
N SER A 54 -16.31 -9.02 -4.69
CA SER A 54 -15.81 -10.07 -5.58
C SER A 54 -14.33 -10.37 -5.40
N GLY A 55 -13.77 -10.10 -4.22
CA GLY A 55 -12.37 -10.41 -3.90
C GLY A 55 -11.38 -9.37 -4.38
N THR A 56 -11.70 -8.07 -4.26
CA THR A 56 -10.80 -6.98 -4.64
C THR A 56 -10.97 -5.78 -3.71
N LEU A 57 -9.86 -5.29 -3.19
CA LEU A 57 -9.78 -3.99 -2.54
C LEU A 57 -9.82 -2.88 -3.60
N LEU A 58 -10.69 -1.91 -3.40
CA LEU A 58 -10.83 -0.71 -4.19
C LEU A 58 -10.27 0.48 -3.40
N ILE A 59 -9.15 1.02 -3.89
CA ILE A 59 -8.60 2.30 -3.45
C ILE A 59 -8.95 3.32 -4.53
N THR A 60 -9.86 4.24 -4.21
CA THR A 60 -10.39 5.20 -5.18
C THR A 60 -10.11 6.63 -4.73
N PRO A 61 -9.14 7.32 -5.37
CA PRO A 61 -8.97 8.76 -5.19
C PRO A 61 -10.22 9.50 -5.67
N GLN A 62 -10.67 10.48 -4.90
CA GLN A 62 -11.84 11.30 -5.21
C GLN A 62 -11.47 12.78 -5.10
N LYS A 63 -12.04 13.60 -5.97
CA LYS A 63 -11.94 15.06 -5.89
C LYS A 63 -13.34 15.62 -5.70
N ASP A 64 -13.54 16.39 -4.63
CA ASP A 64 -14.82 17.03 -4.39
C ASP A 64 -14.98 18.33 -5.19
N SER A 65 -16.17 18.95 -5.07
CA SER A 65 -16.49 20.20 -5.76
C SER A 65 -15.68 21.41 -5.27
N SER A 66 -15.09 21.36 -4.08
CA SER A 66 -14.17 22.38 -3.56
C SER A 66 -12.75 22.21 -4.12
N GLY A 67 -12.50 21.08 -4.79
CA GLY A 67 -11.22 20.71 -5.36
C GLY A 67 -10.31 19.95 -4.40
N ALA A 68 -10.78 19.61 -3.20
CA ALA A 68 -10.04 18.82 -2.24
C ALA A 68 -10.00 17.35 -2.66
N TRP A 69 -8.85 16.71 -2.45
CA TRP A 69 -8.64 15.30 -2.77
C TRP A 69 -8.80 14.42 -1.52
N THR A 70 -9.38 13.25 -1.70
CA THR A 70 -9.40 12.19 -0.69
C THR A 70 -8.95 10.87 -1.29
N SER A 71 -8.38 9.99 -0.46
CA SER A 71 -7.95 8.65 -0.88
C SER A 71 -7.93 7.67 0.30
N CYS A 72 -7.41 6.47 0.05
CA CYS A 72 -7.27 5.39 1.01
C CYS A 72 -5.79 5.01 1.17
N LYS A 73 -5.38 4.72 2.41
CA LYS A 73 -4.12 4.05 2.74
C LYS A 73 -4.40 2.97 3.77
N LEU A 74 -3.96 1.75 3.50
CA LEU A 74 -4.03 0.62 4.43
C LEU A 74 -2.62 0.21 4.85
N GLU A 75 -2.47 -0.13 6.12
CA GLU A 75 -1.26 -0.69 6.69
C GLU A 75 -1.59 -2.03 7.34
N SER A 76 -0.76 -3.05 7.14
CA SER A 76 -0.94 -4.32 7.85
C SER A 76 -0.74 -4.09 9.35
N LYS A 77 -1.57 -4.75 10.16
CA LYS A 77 -1.40 -4.82 11.61
C LYS A 77 -0.17 -5.63 12.02
N PRO A 78 0.05 -6.86 11.49
CA PRO A 78 1.30 -7.57 11.75
C PRO A 78 2.46 -6.95 10.95
N ALA A 79 3.65 -7.11 11.51
CA ALA A 79 4.91 -6.97 10.79
C ALA A 79 5.41 -8.37 10.37
N PHE A 80 6.28 -8.41 9.36
CA PHE A 80 6.81 -9.65 8.82
C PHE A 80 8.33 -9.58 8.73
N ALA A 81 8.98 -10.68 9.08
CA ALA A 81 10.42 -10.88 8.93
C ALA A 81 10.68 -12.36 8.64
N ALA A 82 11.75 -12.64 7.92
CA ALA A 82 12.31 -13.99 7.87
C ALA A 82 13.25 -14.19 9.06
N ASP A 83 13.38 -15.44 9.52
CA ASP A 83 14.43 -15.81 10.46
C ASP A 83 15.82 -15.57 9.86
N ALA A 84 16.85 -15.51 10.69
CA ALA A 84 18.22 -15.38 10.22
C ALA A 84 18.58 -16.51 9.23
N GLY A 85 19.02 -16.14 8.02
CA GLY A 85 19.29 -17.08 6.93
C GLY A 85 18.05 -17.54 6.14
N GLY A 86 16.85 -17.10 6.53
CA GLY A 86 15.61 -17.32 5.82
C GLY A 86 15.33 -16.27 4.74
N GLN A 87 14.22 -16.48 4.02
CA GLN A 87 13.74 -15.59 2.96
C GLN A 87 12.25 -15.32 3.14
N ILE A 88 11.80 -14.14 2.74
CA ILE A 88 10.39 -13.78 2.68
C ILE A 88 10.06 -13.21 1.31
N ILE A 89 8.88 -13.55 0.81
CA ILE A 89 8.33 -12.99 -0.43
C ILE A 89 7.08 -12.20 -0.06
N VAL A 90 7.05 -10.93 -0.48
CA VAL A 90 5.91 -10.03 -0.34
C VAL A 90 5.39 -9.73 -1.74
N GLN A 91 4.11 -10.02 -1.98
CA GLN A 91 3.52 -9.91 -3.31
C GLN A 91 2.10 -9.35 -3.24
N SER A 92 1.69 -8.67 -4.31
CA SER A 92 0.33 -8.19 -4.50
C SER A 92 -0.04 -8.27 -5.98
N ARG A 93 -1.32 -8.54 -6.25
CA ARG A 93 -1.88 -8.52 -7.61
C ARG A 93 -2.95 -7.43 -7.68
N PHE A 94 -2.65 -6.38 -8.42
CA PHE A 94 -3.53 -5.22 -8.57
C PHE A 94 -3.57 -4.75 -10.02
N LYS A 95 -4.52 -3.87 -10.29
CA LYS A 95 -4.68 -3.20 -11.58
C LYS A 95 -4.78 -1.71 -11.34
N LEU A 96 -4.05 -0.94 -12.15
CA LEU A 96 -4.14 0.51 -12.15
C LEU A 96 -5.22 1.01 -13.11
N GLY A 97 -5.58 2.28 -12.97
CA GLY A 97 -6.42 2.98 -13.93
C GLY A 97 -5.83 2.94 -15.33
N ARG A 98 -6.67 3.17 -16.34
CA ARG A 98 -6.17 3.28 -17.73
C ARG A 98 -5.24 4.50 -17.83
N PRO A 99 -4.01 4.35 -18.37
CA PRO A 99 -3.12 5.48 -18.63
C PRO A 99 -3.81 6.61 -19.41
N GLY A 100 -3.47 7.86 -19.09
CA GLY A 100 -4.00 9.05 -19.75
C GLY A 100 -3.95 10.29 -18.86
N ALA A 101 -4.32 11.45 -19.41
CA ALA A 101 -4.26 12.75 -18.72
C ALA A 101 -5.05 12.78 -17.41
N GLN A 102 -6.09 11.95 -17.27
CA GLN A 102 -6.86 11.78 -16.05
C GLN A 102 -6.07 11.23 -14.87
N LEU A 103 -4.90 10.62 -15.11
CA LEU A 103 -4.02 10.09 -14.06
C LEU A 103 -2.93 11.07 -13.64
N GLN A 104 -2.88 12.29 -14.18
CA GLN A 104 -1.92 13.30 -13.73
C GLN A 104 -2.08 13.55 -12.22
N GLY A 105 -0.99 13.36 -11.47
CA GLY A 105 -0.93 13.46 -10.00
C GLY A 105 -1.29 12.17 -9.25
N ILE A 106 -1.73 11.12 -9.94
CA ILE A 106 -2.03 9.82 -9.31
C ILE A 106 -0.73 9.05 -9.07
N TRP A 107 -0.52 8.65 -7.82
CA TRP A 107 0.66 7.93 -7.35
C TRP A 107 0.26 6.70 -6.51
N PRO A 108 -0.03 5.55 -7.15
CA PRO A 108 -0.29 4.32 -6.43
C PRO A 108 1.04 3.68 -5.99
N ALA A 109 1.04 3.10 -4.79
CA ALA A 109 2.20 2.43 -4.22
C ALA A 109 1.82 1.12 -3.50
N PHE A 110 2.71 0.13 -3.57
CA PHE A 110 2.72 -1.07 -2.74
C PHE A 110 4.14 -1.22 -2.18
N TRP A 111 4.26 -0.98 -0.88
CA TRP A 111 5.55 -0.78 -0.24
C TRP A 111 5.53 -1.32 1.19
N SER A 112 6.71 -1.45 1.78
CA SER A 112 6.93 -1.95 3.13
C SER A 112 7.85 -1.01 3.90
N LEU A 113 7.60 -0.88 5.20
CA LEU A 113 8.34 -0.01 6.10
C LEU A 113 8.74 -0.80 7.35
N GLY A 114 9.96 -0.62 7.84
CA GLY A 114 10.44 -1.37 8.99
C GLY A 114 9.59 -1.14 10.24
N GLN A 115 9.29 -2.23 10.98
CA GLN A 115 8.42 -2.17 12.17
C GLN A 115 8.95 -1.20 13.25
N VAL A 116 10.26 -1.01 13.29
CA VAL A 116 10.95 -0.08 14.20
C VAL A 116 10.48 1.36 14.06
N MET A 117 9.83 1.74 12.94
CA MET A 117 9.16 3.05 12.84
C MET A 117 8.02 3.18 13.86
N ARG A 118 7.27 2.11 14.13
CA ARG A 118 6.23 2.10 15.18
C ARG A 118 6.81 2.20 16.59
N GLU A 119 8.12 1.96 16.72
CA GLU A 119 8.89 2.00 17.97
C GLU A 119 9.70 3.31 18.12
N GLY A 120 9.62 4.21 17.12
CA GLY A 120 10.23 5.55 17.17
C GLY A 120 11.49 5.74 16.32
N VAL A 121 11.94 4.74 15.56
CA VAL A 121 13.06 4.92 14.61
C VAL A 121 12.55 5.65 13.36
N GLY A 122 13.08 6.85 13.10
CA GLY A 122 12.64 7.67 11.97
C GLY A 122 13.05 7.13 10.59
N TRP A 123 12.38 7.63 9.56
CA TRP A 123 12.80 7.43 8.17
C TRP A 123 14.06 8.27 7.84
N PRO A 124 14.98 7.79 6.99
CA PRO A 124 15.00 6.50 6.29
C PRO A 124 15.66 5.38 7.10
N GLN A 125 16.07 5.64 8.36
CA GLN A 125 16.79 4.68 9.19
C GLN A 125 15.97 3.43 9.51
N CYS A 126 14.64 3.53 9.55
CA CYS A 126 13.75 2.39 9.72
C CYS A 126 13.78 1.40 8.54
N GLY A 127 14.30 1.81 7.38
CA GLY A 127 14.27 1.04 6.14
C GLY A 127 12.90 1.05 5.45
N GLU A 128 12.91 1.23 4.13
CA GLU A 128 11.74 1.21 3.25
C GLU A 128 12.04 0.36 2.01
N ILE A 129 11.06 -0.44 1.59
CA ILE A 129 11.12 -1.23 0.35
C ILE A 129 9.86 -0.93 -0.45
N ASP A 130 10.03 -0.15 -1.52
CA ASP A 130 9.00 0.13 -2.49
C ASP A 130 8.98 -1.00 -3.50
N THR A 131 8.06 -1.95 -3.31
CA THR A 131 7.91 -3.08 -4.24
C THR A 131 7.30 -2.61 -5.56
N PHE A 132 6.44 -1.60 -5.49
CA PHE A 132 5.89 -0.93 -6.66
C PHE A 132 5.50 0.50 -6.35
N GLU A 133 5.92 1.42 -7.21
CA GLU A 133 5.37 2.76 -7.34
C GLU A 133 5.09 3.10 -8.80
N ASN A 134 4.16 4.00 -9.03
CA ASN A 134 3.90 4.57 -10.34
C ASN A 134 3.51 6.04 -10.20
N ILE A 135 3.78 6.85 -11.22
CA ILE A 135 3.42 8.26 -11.21
C ILE A 135 2.75 8.61 -12.55
N ASN A 136 1.67 9.38 -12.50
CA ASN A 136 0.97 9.94 -13.65
C ASN A 136 0.43 8.89 -14.64
N GLY A 137 0.19 7.65 -14.19
CA GLY A 137 -0.21 6.56 -15.07
C GLY A 137 0.88 6.13 -16.05
N SER A 138 2.15 6.35 -15.70
CA SER A 138 3.31 5.90 -16.47
C SER A 138 3.20 4.40 -16.80
N PRO A 139 3.69 3.93 -17.96
CA PRO A 139 3.73 2.50 -18.27
C PRO A 139 4.76 1.73 -17.42
N LEU A 140 5.59 2.42 -16.64
CA LEU A 140 6.64 1.82 -15.81
C LEU A 140 6.23 1.79 -14.33
N GLY A 141 6.44 0.63 -13.70
CA GLY A 141 6.53 0.51 -12.25
C GLY A 141 7.96 0.78 -11.80
N LEU A 142 8.10 1.46 -10.66
CA LEU A 142 9.38 1.73 -10.00
C LEU A 142 9.49 0.84 -8.76
N GLY A 143 10.69 0.36 -8.48
CA GLY A 143 11.02 -0.31 -7.24
C GLY A 143 12.26 0.33 -6.62
N THR A 144 12.19 0.61 -5.32
CA THR A 144 13.19 1.43 -4.62
C THR A 144 13.45 0.85 -3.23
N ILE A 145 14.66 1.09 -2.72
CA ILE A 145 15.00 0.82 -1.31
C ILE A 145 15.52 2.12 -0.72
N HIS A 146 14.95 2.55 0.40
CA HIS A 146 15.46 3.66 1.19
C HIS A 146 16.05 3.15 2.50
N CYS A 147 17.27 3.58 2.81
CA CYS A 147 17.99 3.17 4.02
C CYS A 147 19.06 4.20 4.40
N GLY A 148 19.66 4.02 5.56
CA GLY A 148 20.76 4.88 6.05
C GLY A 148 20.26 6.13 6.77
N ALA A 149 21.01 7.23 6.64
CA ALA A 149 20.69 8.52 7.25
C ALA A 149 20.15 9.49 6.18
N ALA A 150 19.13 10.27 6.53
CA ALA A 150 18.78 11.46 5.76
C ALA A 150 19.86 12.52 6.00
N SER A 151 20.57 12.91 4.94
CA SER A 151 21.49 14.06 4.93
C SER A 151 20.74 15.35 4.68
#